data_AF-A0A165YKK3-F1
#
_entry.id   AF-A0A165YKK3-F1
#
_cell.length_a   1.000
_cell.length_b   1.000
_cell.length_c   1.000
_cell.angle_alpha   90.00
_cell.angle_beta   90.00
_cell.angle_gamma   90.00
#
_symmetry.space_group_name_H-M   'P 1'
#
loop_
_entity.id
_entity.type
_entity.pdbx_description
1 polymer ?
#
loop_
_entity_poly.entity_id
_entity_poly.type
_entity_poly.pdbx_seq_one_letter_code
_entity_poly.pdbx_strand_id
1 'polypeptide(L)'
;MLSSATRRSLPAFARGFASSARTLYPPGPVATSAFPFLPSNHLQPKPRKAGLTEIRGPYYAPVTQTYLNDLLSDWGSFVDGVKFAGGAFTLMPEERLRGLIETAHKHGCYVSTGGFIEKVLSSSNGDRAVIERYLKTCKDLGFDVLELSSGFLSIPTEDWATLVELTAKHGLKPKPEVGIQWGAGGDASVAELESAGTRDPKWLIDRANTFLQAGAYMIMIESEGITENVRAWRTDVISAVMSALPKDKIMFEAADPAVFQYHIQNQGANANLFIDHSQIVQLACLRKGIWGTGSTFGKIVTLGE
;
A
#
# COMPACT_ATOMS: atom_id res chain seq x y z
N MET A 1 68.99 -18.94 -4.11
CA MET A 1 67.67 -18.54 -3.59
C MET A 1 67.13 -17.41 -4.45
N LEU A 2 66.05 -17.67 -5.20
CA LEU A 2 64.95 -16.77 -5.56
C LEU A 2 64.34 -17.27 -6.88
N SER A 3 63.18 -17.90 -6.69
CA SER A 3 62.29 -18.49 -7.69
C SER A 3 61.62 -17.41 -8.52
N SER A 4 61.74 -17.46 -9.84
CA SER A 4 60.94 -16.67 -10.78
C SER A 4 59.64 -17.40 -11.08
N ALA A 5 58.59 -17.09 -10.33
CA ALA A 5 57.24 -17.61 -10.58
C ALA A 5 56.60 -16.90 -11.79
N THR A 6 56.39 -17.68 -12.85
CA THR A 6 55.53 -17.35 -14.00
C THR A 6 54.10 -17.06 -13.55
N ARG A 7 53.62 -15.82 -13.69
CA ARG A 7 52.19 -15.48 -13.57
C ARG A 7 51.44 -15.98 -14.79
N ARG A 8 50.66 -17.06 -14.62
CA ARG A 8 49.59 -17.45 -15.53
C ARG A 8 48.42 -16.47 -15.40
N SER A 9 48.05 -15.82 -16.49
CA SER A 9 46.81 -15.06 -16.62
C SER A 9 45.61 -16.02 -16.72
N LEU A 10 44.70 -15.96 -15.75
CA LEU A 10 43.37 -16.58 -15.82
C LEU A 10 42.41 -15.63 -16.56
N PRO A 11 41.54 -16.11 -17.46
CA PRO A 11 40.48 -15.28 -18.02
C PRO A 11 39.35 -15.16 -16.99
N ALA A 12 39.04 -13.92 -16.60
CA ALA A 12 37.90 -13.60 -15.77
C ALA A 12 36.60 -13.76 -16.58
N PHE A 13 35.91 -14.88 -16.40
CA PHE A 13 34.51 -15.03 -16.82
C PHE A 13 33.62 -14.32 -15.79
N ALA A 14 33.41 -13.02 -15.97
CA ALA A 14 32.33 -12.31 -15.30
C ALA A 14 31.01 -12.63 -16.03
N ARG A 15 30.30 -13.67 -15.58
CA ARG A 15 28.88 -13.85 -15.94
C ARG A 15 28.06 -12.83 -15.16
N GLY A 16 27.79 -11.69 -15.78
CA GLY A 16 26.76 -10.77 -15.30
C GLY A 16 25.39 -11.46 -15.47
N PHE A 17 24.77 -11.84 -14.35
CA PHE A 17 23.35 -12.16 -14.34
C PHE A 17 22.58 -10.85 -14.49
N ALA A 18 22.25 -10.50 -15.74
CA ALA A 18 21.24 -9.49 -16.01
C ALA A 18 19.88 -10.09 -15.62
N SER A 19 19.39 -9.74 -14.43
CA SER A 19 17.99 -9.93 -14.08
C SER A 19 17.15 -9.06 -14.99
N SER A 20 16.64 -9.63 -16.08
CA SER A 20 15.60 -8.99 -16.88
C SER A 20 14.29 -9.07 -16.11
N ALA A 21 14.05 -8.12 -15.20
CA ALA A 21 12.71 -7.84 -14.74
C ALA A 21 11.93 -7.33 -15.97
N ARG A 22 11.20 -8.23 -16.63
CA ARG A 22 10.22 -7.85 -17.65
C ARG A 22 9.18 -6.97 -16.97
N THR A 23 9.16 -5.69 -17.31
CA THR A 23 8.03 -4.81 -17.05
C THR A 23 6.84 -5.43 -17.80
N LEU A 24 5.91 -6.05 -17.08
CA LEU A 24 4.79 -6.81 -17.66
C LEU A 24 3.72 -5.94 -18.32
N TYR A 25 3.84 -4.62 -18.26
CA TYR A 25 2.87 -3.69 -18.80
C TYR A 25 3.58 -2.55 -19.55
N PRO A 26 3.20 -2.26 -20.81
CA PRO A 26 3.69 -1.08 -21.50
C PRO A 26 3.23 0.18 -20.74
N PRO A 27 4.04 1.25 -20.69
CA PRO A 27 3.58 2.52 -20.13
C PRO A 27 2.35 2.97 -20.94
N GLY A 28 1.22 3.15 -20.24
CA GLY A 28 0.03 3.73 -20.83
C GLY A 28 0.32 5.13 -21.39
N PRO A 29 -0.48 5.63 -22.35
CA PRO A 29 -0.24 6.93 -22.97
C PRO A 29 -0.19 8.03 -21.88
N VAL A 30 0.87 8.83 -21.90
CA VAL A 30 0.94 10.05 -21.09
C VAL A 30 -0.08 11.00 -21.69
N ALA A 31 -1.25 11.13 -21.05
CA ALA A 31 -2.29 12.04 -21.49
C ALA A 31 -1.70 13.47 -21.52
N THR A 32 -1.62 14.04 -22.72
CA THR A 32 -1.20 15.43 -22.90
C THR A 32 -2.34 16.32 -22.40
N SER A 33 -2.14 16.96 -21.25
CA SER A 33 -3.09 17.95 -20.71
C SER A 33 -3.37 19.04 -21.75
N ALA A 34 -4.62 19.51 -21.83
CA ALA A 34 -5.00 20.67 -22.65
C ALA A 34 -4.40 21.99 -22.13
N PHE A 35 -3.86 21.99 -20.91
CA PHE A 35 -3.28 23.17 -20.25
C PHE A 35 -1.80 22.93 -19.88
N PRO A 36 -0.92 22.52 -20.81
CA PRO A 36 0.45 22.15 -20.49
C PRO A 36 1.32 23.37 -20.10
N PHE A 37 0.83 24.57 -20.38
CA PHE A 37 1.48 25.84 -20.05
C PHE A 37 1.24 26.28 -18.59
N LEU A 38 0.29 25.66 -17.87
CA LEU A 38 0.07 25.95 -16.46
C LEU A 38 1.08 25.16 -15.61
N PRO A 39 1.88 25.82 -14.75
CA PRO A 39 2.80 25.11 -13.89
C PRO A 39 2.04 24.26 -12.87
N SER A 40 2.53 23.05 -12.64
CA SER A 40 2.06 22.16 -11.59
C SER A 40 3.20 21.29 -11.10
N ASN A 41 3.09 20.74 -9.89
CA ASN A 41 4.10 19.84 -9.37
C ASN A 41 4.29 18.63 -10.31
N HIS A 42 5.55 18.29 -10.57
CA HIS A 42 5.88 17.06 -11.28
C HIS A 42 5.54 15.85 -10.38
N LEU A 43 4.77 14.91 -10.94
CA LEU A 43 4.50 13.62 -10.32
C LEU A 43 5.11 12.56 -11.23
N GLN A 44 5.88 11.64 -10.67
CA GLN A 44 6.48 10.54 -11.41
C GLN A 44 5.41 9.77 -12.19
N PRO A 45 5.66 9.35 -13.44
CA PRO A 45 4.74 8.48 -14.16
C PRO A 45 4.73 7.07 -13.54
N LYS A 46 3.72 6.27 -13.92
CA LYS A 46 3.70 4.85 -13.56
C LYS A 46 4.77 4.05 -14.33
N PRO A 47 5.34 2.99 -13.75
CA PRO A 47 5.14 2.50 -12.37
C PRO A 47 5.89 3.36 -11.34
N ARG A 48 5.17 3.82 -10.30
CA ARG A 48 5.73 4.69 -9.26
C ARG A 48 6.46 3.89 -8.17
N LYS A 49 7.45 4.54 -7.55
CA LYS A 49 8.15 4.04 -6.35
C LYS A 49 7.87 4.89 -5.10
N ALA A 50 7.27 6.06 -5.27
CA ALA A 50 6.88 6.98 -4.21
C ALA A 50 5.68 7.80 -4.68
N GLY A 51 4.95 8.42 -3.76
CA GLY A 51 3.72 9.12 -4.08
C GLY A 51 2.58 8.18 -4.48
N LEU A 52 2.63 6.93 -4.00
CA LEU A 52 1.62 5.93 -4.34
C LEU A 52 0.24 6.38 -3.86
N THR A 53 -0.75 6.14 -4.70
CA THR A 53 -2.16 6.26 -4.33
C THR A 53 -2.84 4.91 -4.50
N GLU A 54 -3.16 4.26 -3.40
CA GLU A 54 -4.03 3.09 -3.40
C GLU A 54 -5.47 3.57 -3.14
N ILE A 55 -6.45 3.06 -3.90
CA ILE A 55 -7.85 3.41 -3.71
C ILE A 55 -8.63 2.23 -3.14
N ARG A 56 -9.67 2.52 -2.36
CA ARG A 56 -10.63 1.51 -1.91
C ARG A 56 -11.41 0.99 -3.12
N GLY A 57 -11.42 -0.32 -3.30
CA GLY A 57 -12.24 -1.02 -4.28
C GLY A 57 -13.59 -1.45 -3.69
N PRO A 58 -14.13 -2.62 -4.07
CA PRO A 58 -15.37 -3.14 -3.50
C PRO A 58 -15.28 -3.30 -1.98
N TYR A 59 -16.15 -2.60 -1.25
CA TYR A 59 -16.43 -2.79 0.18
C TYR A 59 -17.71 -2.02 0.57
N TYR A 60 -17.59 -0.77 1.04
CA TYR A 60 -18.73 0.09 1.36
C TYR A 60 -19.60 0.41 0.13
N ALA A 61 -18.97 0.53 -1.03
CA ALA A 61 -19.64 0.68 -2.31
C ALA A 61 -19.50 -0.60 -3.16
N PRO A 62 -20.58 -1.01 -3.88
CA PRO A 62 -20.46 -2.02 -4.91
C PRO A 62 -19.70 -1.44 -6.12
N VAL A 63 -18.39 -1.67 -6.15
CA VAL A 63 -17.54 -1.28 -7.28
C VAL A 63 -17.71 -2.32 -8.40
N THR A 64 -18.38 -1.92 -9.48
CA THR A 64 -18.58 -2.77 -10.66
C THR A 64 -17.39 -2.66 -11.61
N GLN A 65 -17.24 -3.66 -12.50
CA GLN A 65 -16.19 -3.66 -13.50
C GLN A 65 -16.26 -2.44 -14.43
N THR A 66 -17.46 -2.07 -14.88
CA THR A 66 -17.67 -0.88 -15.72
C THR A 66 -17.27 0.40 -14.99
N TYR A 67 -17.74 0.57 -13.75
CA TYR A 67 -17.39 1.75 -12.95
C TYR A 67 -15.87 1.87 -12.74
N LEU A 68 -15.21 0.76 -12.36
CA LEU A 68 -13.77 0.76 -12.17
C LEU A 68 -13.01 1.07 -13.47
N ASN A 69 -13.44 0.50 -14.60
CA ASN A 69 -12.82 0.76 -15.89
C ASN A 69 -12.93 2.24 -16.29
N ASP A 70 -14.10 2.86 -16.12
CA ASP A 70 -14.33 4.25 -16.52
C ASP A 70 -13.55 5.20 -15.60
N LEU A 71 -13.61 4.98 -14.28
CA LEU A 71 -12.83 5.73 -13.29
C LEU A 71 -11.32 5.68 -13.60
N LEU A 72 -10.78 4.48 -13.89
CA LEU A 72 -9.36 4.34 -14.20
C LEU A 72 -9.00 4.81 -15.62
N SER A 73 -9.95 4.85 -16.56
CA SER A 73 -9.70 5.42 -17.89
C SER A 73 -9.43 6.93 -17.81
N ASP A 74 -10.17 7.64 -16.96
CA ASP A 74 -10.02 9.08 -16.80
C ASP A 74 -8.95 9.46 -15.76
N TRP A 75 -8.92 8.75 -14.64
CA TRP A 75 -8.11 9.13 -13.46
C TRP A 75 -7.00 8.14 -13.14
N GLY A 76 -6.85 7.06 -13.92
CA GLY A 76 -5.91 5.98 -13.64
C GLY A 76 -4.45 6.43 -13.60
N SER A 77 -4.10 7.53 -14.27
CA SER A 77 -2.76 8.12 -14.14
C SER A 77 -2.42 8.52 -12.70
N PHE A 78 -3.40 8.77 -11.83
CA PHE A 78 -3.23 9.17 -10.42
C PHE A 78 -3.46 8.03 -9.40
N VAL A 79 -3.73 6.81 -9.85
CA VAL A 79 -4.04 5.66 -8.97
C VAL A 79 -3.06 4.54 -9.23
N ASP A 80 -2.34 4.04 -8.23
CA ASP A 80 -1.33 2.98 -8.39
C ASP A 80 -1.83 1.60 -7.96
N GLY A 81 -2.84 1.53 -7.09
CA GLY A 81 -3.39 0.27 -6.62
C GLY A 81 -4.86 0.33 -6.23
N VAL A 82 -5.51 -0.83 -6.15
CA VAL A 82 -6.91 -0.99 -5.74
C VAL A 82 -7.00 -2.04 -4.62
N LYS A 83 -7.51 -1.67 -3.45
CA LYS A 83 -7.65 -2.55 -2.27
C LYS A 83 -9.09 -3.07 -2.15
N PHE A 84 -9.29 -4.38 -2.20
CA PHE A 84 -10.60 -5.01 -2.02
C PHE A 84 -10.86 -5.27 -0.53
N ALA A 85 -11.32 -4.24 0.17
CA ALA A 85 -11.41 -4.25 1.63
C ALA A 85 -12.48 -5.23 2.18
N GLY A 86 -12.30 -5.64 3.45
CA GLY A 86 -13.28 -6.39 4.22
C GLY A 86 -13.66 -7.78 3.69
N GLY A 87 -12.94 -8.32 2.70
CA GLY A 87 -13.25 -9.64 2.14
C GLY A 87 -14.47 -9.71 1.21
N ALA A 88 -15.02 -8.55 0.82
CA ALA A 88 -16.22 -8.49 -0.01
C ALA A 88 -16.06 -9.24 -1.35
N PHE A 89 -14.83 -9.32 -1.87
CA PHE A 89 -14.49 -10.05 -3.09
C PHE A 89 -14.83 -11.55 -3.02
N THR A 90 -14.92 -12.15 -1.83
CA THR A 90 -15.29 -13.56 -1.66
C THR A 90 -16.76 -13.85 -1.95
N LEU A 91 -17.61 -12.82 -1.99
CA LEU A 91 -19.02 -12.92 -2.35
C LEU A 91 -19.23 -12.93 -3.88
N MET A 92 -18.19 -12.61 -4.65
CA MET A 92 -18.29 -12.46 -6.09
C MET A 92 -18.09 -13.80 -6.80
N PRO A 93 -18.83 -14.09 -7.89
CA PRO A 93 -18.48 -15.18 -8.79
C PRO A 93 -17.04 -15.00 -9.30
N GLU A 94 -16.28 -16.10 -9.42
CA GLU A 94 -14.85 -16.06 -9.79
C GLU A 94 -14.60 -15.26 -11.08
N GLU A 95 -15.41 -15.48 -12.12
CA GLU A 95 -15.30 -14.75 -13.39
C GLU A 95 -15.40 -13.23 -13.20
N ARG A 96 -16.29 -12.77 -12.31
CA ARG A 96 -16.48 -11.34 -12.03
C ARG A 96 -15.32 -10.76 -11.22
N LEU A 97 -14.79 -11.53 -10.28
CA LEU A 97 -13.60 -11.14 -9.53
C LEU A 97 -12.38 -11.01 -10.44
N ARG A 98 -12.14 -12.01 -11.31
CA ARG A 98 -11.06 -11.96 -12.31
C ARG A 98 -11.21 -10.76 -13.23
N GLY A 99 -12.42 -10.49 -13.73
CA GLY A 99 -12.69 -9.33 -14.57
C GLY A 99 -12.38 -7.98 -13.90
N LEU A 100 -12.64 -7.84 -12.60
CA LEU A 100 -12.23 -6.65 -11.83
C LEU A 100 -10.72 -6.52 -11.70
N ILE A 101 -10.03 -7.61 -11.38
CA ILE A 101 -8.56 -7.64 -11.26
C ILE A 101 -7.90 -7.29 -12.59
N GLU A 102 -8.33 -7.94 -13.67
CA GLU A 102 -7.84 -7.68 -15.03
C GLU A 102 -8.08 -6.22 -15.45
N THR A 103 -9.22 -5.63 -15.05
CA THR A 103 -9.51 -4.21 -15.30
C THR A 103 -8.51 -3.30 -14.59
N ALA A 104 -8.19 -3.56 -13.32
CA ALA A 104 -7.17 -2.79 -12.60
C ALA A 104 -5.79 -2.94 -13.27
N HIS A 105 -5.40 -4.18 -13.61
CA HIS A 105 -4.11 -4.46 -14.27
C HIS A 105 -3.98 -3.80 -15.64
N LYS A 106 -5.06 -3.76 -16.44
CA LYS A 106 -5.11 -3.07 -17.74
C LYS A 106 -4.72 -1.59 -17.63
N HIS A 107 -5.02 -0.95 -16.50
CA HIS A 107 -4.69 0.44 -16.19
C HIS A 107 -3.38 0.61 -15.41
N GLY A 108 -2.59 -0.47 -15.29
CA GLY A 108 -1.32 -0.48 -14.57
C GLY A 108 -1.47 -0.29 -13.06
N CYS A 109 -2.61 -0.68 -12.50
CA CYS A 109 -2.85 -0.66 -11.05
C CYS A 109 -2.64 -2.06 -10.48
N TYR A 110 -1.95 -2.19 -9.35
CA TYR A 110 -1.87 -3.46 -8.63
C TYR A 110 -3.17 -3.69 -7.82
N VAL A 111 -3.46 -4.94 -7.44
CA VAL A 111 -4.62 -5.27 -6.61
C VAL A 111 -4.20 -5.85 -5.26
N SER A 112 -4.78 -5.32 -4.18
CA SER A 112 -4.59 -5.75 -2.79
C SER A 112 -5.85 -6.46 -2.26
N THR A 113 -5.67 -7.52 -1.47
CA THR A 113 -6.77 -8.31 -0.88
C THR A 113 -7.51 -7.62 0.27
N GLY A 114 -6.97 -6.54 0.82
CA GLY A 114 -7.41 -6.05 2.14
C GLY A 114 -7.19 -7.08 3.27
N GLY A 115 -7.63 -6.74 4.48
CA GLY A 115 -7.44 -7.51 5.70
C GLY A 115 -8.16 -8.87 5.84
N PHE A 116 -8.64 -9.48 4.75
CA PHE A 116 -9.44 -10.72 4.83
C PHE A 116 -8.67 -11.92 5.42
N ILE A 117 -7.34 -11.86 5.49
CA ILE A 117 -6.52 -12.89 6.14
C ILE A 117 -6.92 -13.12 7.60
N GLU A 118 -7.44 -12.12 8.32
CA GLU A 118 -7.90 -12.29 9.71
C GLU A 118 -9.06 -13.29 9.81
N LYS A 119 -9.98 -13.25 8.84
CA LYS A 119 -11.06 -14.24 8.78
C LYS A 119 -10.49 -15.62 8.51
N VAL A 120 -9.50 -15.74 7.63
CA VAL A 120 -8.85 -17.02 7.31
C VAL A 120 -8.15 -17.59 8.54
N LEU A 121 -7.33 -16.79 9.23
CA LEU A 121 -6.62 -17.19 10.44
C LEU A 121 -7.58 -17.61 11.56
N SER A 122 -8.59 -16.79 11.87
CA SER A 122 -9.54 -17.08 12.95
C SER A 122 -10.41 -18.30 12.67
N SER A 123 -10.96 -18.43 11.46
CA SER A 123 -11.86 -19.54 11.10
C SER A 123 -11.15 -20.88 10.93
N SER A 124 -9.85 -20.85 10.62
CA SER A 124 -9.01 -22.05 10.51
C SER A 124 -8.22 -22.37 11.77
N ASN A 125 -8.32 -21.54 12.81
CA ASN A 125 -7.48 -21.61 14.01
C ASN A 125 -5.97 -21.66 13.68
N GLY A 126 -5.56 -20.88 12.68
CA GLY A 126 -4.16 -20.82 12.23
C GLY A 126 -3.68 -22.04 11.43
N ASP A 127 -4.57 -22.89 10.90
CA ASP A 127 -4.18 -24.04 10.09
C ASP A 127 -3.37 -23.61 8.85
N ARG A 128 -2.11 -24.01 8.84
CA ARG A 128 -1.15 -23.68 7.79
C ARG A 128 -1.61 -24.13 6.39
N ALA A 129 -2.25 -25.29 6.27
CA ALA A 129 -2.70 -25.80 4.97
C ALA A 129 -3.84 -24.94 4.40
N VAL A 130 -4.72 -24.42 5.27
CA VAL A 130 -5.79 -23.50 4.85
C VAL A 130 -5.20 -22.15 4.44
N ILE A 131 -4.25 -21.61 5.21
CA ILE A 131 -3.56 -20.36 4.91
C ILE A 131 -2.82 -20.46 3.56
N GLU A 132 -2.00 -21.49 3.35
CA GLU A 132 -1.26 -21.68 2.10
C GLU A 132 -2.20 -21.84 0.90
N ARG A 133 -3.34 -22.52 1.08
CA ARG A 133 -4.38 -22.62 0.04
C ARG A 133 -4.96 -21.24 -0.28
N TYR A 134 -5.27 -20.42 0.72
CA TYR A 134 -5.75 -19.06 0.52
C TYR A 134 -4.73 -18.21 -0.26
N LEU A 135 -3.46 -18.23 0.15
CA LEU A 135 -2.38 -17.52 -0.53
C LEU A 135 -2.25 -17.95 -2.00
N LYS A 136 -2.29 -19.26 -2.26
CA LYS A 136 -2.26 -19.79 -3.62
C LYS A 136 -3.47 -19.32 -4.43
N THR A 137 -4.67 -19.40 -3.87
CA THR A 137 -5.89 -18.93 -4.54
C THR A 137 -5.82 -17.44 -4.87
N CYS A 138 -5.38 -16.59 -3.94
CA CYS A 138 -5.19 -15.16 -4.21
C CYS A 138 -4.20 -14.95 -5.36
N LYS A 139 -3.09 -15.69 -5.38
CA LYS A 139 -2.10 -15.58 -6.45
C LYS A 139 -2.67 -16.03 -7.80
N ASP A 140 -3.38 -17.17 -7.83
CA ASP A 140 -4.00 -17.73 -9.05
C ASP A 140 -5.11 -16.82 -9.61
N LEU A 141 -5.82 -16.08 -8.74
CA LEU A 141 -6.82 -15.08 -9.14
C LEU A 141 -6.20 -13.81 -9.74
N GLY A 142 -4.91 -13.55 -9.46
CA GLY A 142 -4.18 -12.39 -9.97
C GLY A 142 -4.01 -11.25 -8.95
N PHE A 143 -4.24 -11.48 -7.65
CA PHE A 143 -3.84 -10.48 -6.66
C PHE A 143 -2.31 -10.29 -6.67
N ASP A 144 -1.87 -9.05 -6.45
CA ASP A 144 -0.46 -8.69 -6.41
C ASP A 144 0.05 -8.55 -4.98
N VAL A 145 -0.79 -7.93 -4.14
CA VAL A 145 -0.50 -7.56 -2.77
C VAL A 145 -1.43 -8.34 -1.86
N LEU A 146 -0.85 -8.95 -0.83
CA LEU A 146 -1.62 -9.52 0.25
C LEU A 146 -1.46 -8.61 1.46
N GLU A 147 -2.56 -8.02 1.88
CA GLU A 147 -2.57 -7.23 3.10
C GLU A 147 -2.68 -8.17 4.30
N LEU A 148 -1.81 -7.95 5.29
CA LEU A 148 -1.73 -8.78 6.48
C LEU A 148 -2.15 -7.95 7.69
N SER A 149 -3.45 -7.85 7.95
CA SER A 149 -4.00 -7.11 9.09
C SER A 149 -4.07 -7.98 10.35
N SER A 150 -4.14 -7.32 11.51
CA SER A 150 -4.39 -7.95 12.81
C SER A 150 -5.26 -7.08 13.71
N GLY A 151 -6.22 -6.37 13.12
CA GLY A 151 -7.10 -5.43 13.83
C GLY A 151 -7.90 -6.09 14.95
N PHE A 152 -8.35 -7.32 14.70
CA PHE A 152 -9.21 -8.12 15.57
C PHE A 152 -8.50 -9.33 16.18
N LEU A 153 -7.26 -9.62 15.75
CA LEU A 153 -6.49 -10.78 16.18
C LEU A 153 -5.23 -10.40 16.95
N SER A 154 -4.97 -11.15 18.03
CA SER A 154 -3.70 -11.08 18.75
C SER A 154 -2.73 -12.10 18.14
N ILE A 155 -1.96 -11.67 17.15
CA ILE A 155 -0.93 -12.50 16.51
C ILE A 155 0.44 -12.16 17.14
N PRO A 156 1.19 -13.14 17.67
CA PRO A 156 2.58 -12.94 18.06
C PRO A 156 3.39 -12.32 16.91
N THR A 157 4.38 -11.47 17.24
CA THR A 157 5.14 -10.74 16.21
C THR A 157 5.88 -11.70 15.29
N GLU A 158 6.41 -12.79 15.84
CA GLU A 158 7.19 -13.82 15.17
C GLU A 158 6.31 -14.64 14.21
N ASP A 159 5.08 -14.96 14.62
CA ASP A 159 4.12 -15.68 13.76
C ASP A 159 3.66 -14.81 12.60
N TRP A 160 3.45 -13.51 12.84
CA TRP A 160 3.09 -12.57 11.78
C TRP A 160 4.27 -12.33 10.83
N ALA A 161 5.51 -12.26 11.33
CA ALA A 161 6.70 -12.24 10.48
C ALA A 161 6.81 -13.51 9.62
N THR A 162 6.50 -14.68 10.19
CA THR A 162 6.42 -15.94 9.43
C THR A 162 5.34 -15.87 8.34
N LEU A 163 4.21 -15.22 8.60
CA LEU A 163 3.15 -15.01 7.61
C LEU A 163 3.59 -14.05 6.48
N VAL A 164 4.39 -13.02 6.79
CA VAL A 164 5.04 -12.14 5.80
C VAL A 164 5.94 -12.96 4.86
N GLU A 165 6.82 -13.79 5.42
CA GLU A 165 7.72 -14.66 4.64
C GLU A 165 6.93 -15.66 3.79
N LEU A 166 5.91 -16.29 4.38
CA LEU A 166 5.08 -17.27 3.70
C LEU A 166 4.33 -16.65 2.51
N THR A 167 3.82 -15.43 2.69
CA THR A 167 3.17 -14.64 1.63
C THR A 167 4.14 -14.36 0.50
N ALA A 168 5.34 -13.89 0.80
CA ALA A 168 6.39 -13.64 -0.18
C ALA A 168 6.77 -14.91 -0.95
N LYS A 169 6.88 -16.06 -0.25
CA LYS A 169 7.17 -17.37 -0.86
C LYS A 169 6.12 -17.80 -1.89
N HIS A 170 4.86 -17.37 -1.73
CA HIS A 170 3.78 -17.63 -2.68
C HIS A 170 3.71 -16.60 -3.82
N GLY A 171 4.69 -15.70 -3.92
CA GLY A 171 4.79 -14.73 -5.02
C GLY A 171 3.81 -13.56 -4.91
N LEU A 172 3.25 -13.33 -3.73
CA LEU A 172 2.48 -12.14 -3.37
C LEU A 172 3.39 -11.14 -2.67
N LYS A 173 3.07 -9.85 -2.76
CA LYS A 173 3.75 -8.78 -2.01
C LYS A 173 3.11 -8.65 -0.64
N PRO A 174 3.77 -9.07 0.47
CA PRO A 174 3.21 -8.90 1.81
C PRO A 174 3.18 -7.42 2.19
N LYS A 175 2.00 -6.95 2.60
CA LYS A 175 1.78 -5.58 3.10
C LYS A 175 1.10 -5.63 4.46
N PRO A 176 1.84 -5.87 5.56
CA PRO A 176 1.25 -5.88 6.89
C PRO A 176 0.70 -4.51 7.28
N GLU A 177 -0.46 -4.52 7.94
CA GLU A 177 -1.16 -3.33 8.42
C GLU A 177 -1.04 -3.25 9.94
N VAL A 178 -0.43 -2.17 10.43
CA VAL A 178 -0.07 -2.00 11.83
C VAL A 178 -0.68 -0.71 12.36
N GLY A 179 -1.41 -0.82 13.47
CA GLY A 179 -1.95 0.30 14.23
C GLY A 179 -1.46 0.30 15.68
N ILE A 180 -1.80 1.36 16.42
CA ILE A 180 -1.53 1.44 17.87
C ILE A 180 -2.73 0.99 18.71
N GLN A 181 -3.86 0.72 18.06
CA GLN A 181 -5.15 0.55 18.70
C GLN A 181 -5.65 -0.88 18.51
N TRP A 182 -6.10 -1.51 19.60
CA TRP A 182 -6.74 -2.81 19.53
C TRP A 182 -8.19 -2.66 19.04
N GLY A 183 -8.62 -3.52 18.12
CA GLY A 183 -9.97 -3.49 17.52
C GLY A 183 -10.13 -2.54 16.34
N ALA A 184 -9.03 -1.93 15.87
CA ALA A 184 -9.00 -1.06 14.70
C ALA A 184 -9.14 -1.85 13.39
N GLY A 185 -9.63 -1.22 12.31
CA GLY A 185 -9.75 -1.81 10.97
C GLY A 185 -11.18 -2.27 10.62
N GLY A 186 -12.19 -1.85 11.38
CA GLY A 186 -13.59 -2.19 11.14
C GLY A 186 -14.58 -1.21 11.75
N ASP A 187 -14.21 0.07 11.79
CA ASP A 187 -15.11 1.19 12.14
C ASP A 187 -15.59 1.12 13.60
N ALA A 188 -14.66 0.86 14.53
CA ALA A 188 -14.97 0.78 15.95
C ALA A 188 -15.23 2.18 16.54
N SER A 189 -16.20 2.33 17.44
CA SER A 189 -16.50 3.64 18.03
C SER A 189 -15.36 4.16 18.92
N VAL A 190 -15.26 5.48 19.07
CA VAL A 190 -14.25 6.12 19.94
C VAL A 190 -14.24 5.53 21.35
N ALA A 191 -15.42 5.25 21.92
CA ALA A 191 -15.53 4.72 23.27
C ALA A 191 -15.02 3.27 23.37
N GLU A 192 -15.28 2.44 22.36
CA GLU A 192 -14.78 1.06 22.30
C GLU A 192 -13.25 1.06 22.23
N LEU A 193 -12.67 1.90 21.36
CA LEU A 193 -11.23 2.03 21.21
C LEU A 193 -10.54 2.58 22.48
N GLU A 194 -11.09 3.64 23.08
CA GLU A 194 -10.59 4.19 24.35
C GLU A 194 -10.58 3.12 25.45
N SER A 195 -11.60 2.26 25.52
CA SER A 195 -11.68 1.18 26.51
C SER A 195 -10.64 0.07 26.30
N ALA A 196 -10.30 -0.23 25.04
CA ALA A 196 -9.30 -1.23 24.70
C ALA A 196 -7.85 -0.75 24.95
N GLY A 197 -7.67 0.57 25.04
CA GLY A 197 -6.41 1.24 25.29
C GLY A 197 -5.57 1.44 24.03
N THR A 198 -4.63 2.39 24.11
CA THR A 198 -3.68 2.71 23.02
C THR A 198 -2.28 2.19 23.37
N ARG A 199 -1.51 1.84 22.34
CA ARG A 199 -0.12 1.41 22.47
C ARG A 199 0.84 2.57 22.16
N ASP A 200 2.07 2.43 22.65
CA ASP A 200 3.16 3.34 22.35
C ASP A 200 3.54 3.28 20.85
N PRO A 201 3.84 4.42 20.18
CA PRO A 201 4.33 4.41 18.80
C PRO A 201 5.52 3.47 18.56
N LYS A 202 6.40 3.30 19.55
CA LYS A 202 7.54 2.38 19.49
C LYS A 202 7.09 0.94 19.24
N TRP A 203 5.96 0.52 19.81
CA TRP A 203 5.43 -0.83 19.60
C TRP A 203 5.13 -1.09 18.12
N LEU A 204 4.49 -0.12 17.45
CA LEU A 204 4.21 -0.18 16.02
C LEU A 204 5.52 -0.19 15.21
N ILE A 205 6.45 0.70 15.55
CA ILE A 205 7.74 0.85 14.83
C ILE A 205 8.59 -0.43 14.94
N ASP A 206 8.68 -1.03 16.12
CA ASP A 206 9.47 -2.26 16.32
C ASP A 206 8.92 -3.41 15.47
N ARG A 207 7.59 -3.60 15.43
CA ARG A 207 6.96 -4.62 14.59
C ARG A 207 7.14 -4.34 13.10
N ALA A 208 6.95 -3.09 12.69
CA ALA A 208 7.18 -2.69 11.30
C ALA A 208 8.61 -3.01 10.86
N ASN A 209 9.62 -2.74 11.69
CA ASN A 209 11.01 -3.13 11.42
C ASN A 209 11.19 -4.64 11.29
N THR A 210 10.60 -5.43 12.19
CA THR A 210 10.61 -6.90 12.09
C THR A 210 10.01 -7.37 10.77
N PHE A 211 8.88 -6.81 10.36
CA PHE A 211 8.23 -7.19 9.11
C PHE A 211 9.03 -6.77 7.88
N LEU A 212 9.66 -5.60 7.89
CA LEU A 212 10.57 -5.18 6.83
C LEU A 212 11.77 -6.13 6.71
N GLN A 213 12.34 -6.59 7.82
CA GLN A 213 13.40 -7.59 7.83
C GLN A 213 12.92 -8.95 7.29
N ALA A 214 11.67 -9.32 7.57
CA ALA A 214 11.02 -10.52 7.04
C ALA A 214 10.64 -10.41 5.54
N GLY A 215 10.87 -9.25 4.91
CA GLY A 215 10.63 -9.06 3.48
C GLY A 215 9.31 -8.38 3.13
N ALA A 216 8.69 -7.65 4.07
CA ALA A 216 7.52 -6.82 3.78
C ALA A 216 7.79 -5.87 2.59
N TYR A 217 6.86 -5.88 1.64
CA TYR A 217 6.90 -4.97 0.50
C TYR A 217 6.75 -3.52 0.95
N MET A 218 5.79 -3.30 1.86
CA MET A 218 5.37 -2.02 2.42
C MET A 218 4.63 -2.26 3.74
N ILE A 219 4.64 -1.30 4.65
CA ILE A 219 3.88 -1.29 5.90
C ILE A 219 2.69 -0.35 5.71
N MET A 220 1.48 -0.85 5.89
CA MET A 220 0.28 -0.02 5.99
C MET A 220 0.14 0.47 7.43
N ILE A 221 -0.12 1.75 7.61
CA ILE A 221 -0.40 2.37 8.91
C ILE A 221 -1.89 2.66 8.99
N GLU A 222 -2.55 1.98 9.93
CA GLU A 222 -3.98 2.10 10.22
C GLU A 222 -4.33 3.50 10.77
N SER A 223 -5.39 4.12 10.27
CA SER A 223 -5.86 5.45 10.69
C SER A 223 -6.66 5.39 11.99
N GLU A 224 -7.39 4.31 12.25
CA GLU A 224 -8.14 4.08 13.48
C GLU A 224 -7.23 4.14 14.72
N GLY A 225 -7.57 5.02 15.66
CA GLY A 225 -6.75 5.29 16.85
C GLY A 225 -5.62 6.30 16.65
N ILE A 226 -5.39 6.79 15.42
CA ILE A 226 -4.41 7.84 15.11
C ILE A 226 -5.10 9.12 14.63
N THR A 227 -5.84 9.04 13.53
CA THR A 227 -6.57 10.17 12.92
C THR A 227 -8.07 9.90 12.80
N GLU A 228 -8.46 8.64 12.93
CA GLU A 228 -9.83 8.17 12.89
C GLU A 228 -10.24 7.65 14.26
N ASN A 229 -11.52 7.80 14.62
CA ASN A 229 -12.10 7.33 15.87
C ASN A 229 -11.34 7.80 17.13
N VAL A 230 -10.76 9.00 17.08
CA VAL A 230 -10.07 9.67 18.20
C VAL A 230 -10.65 11.06 18.45
N ARG A 231 -10.60 11.52 19.70
CA ARG A 231 -11.01 12.90 20.07
C ARG A 231 -10.00 13.95 19.62
N ALA A 232 -8.73 13.57 19.56
CA ALA A 232 -7.63 14.41 19.11
C ALA A 232 -6.64 13.54 18.33
N TRP A 233 -6.15 14.05 17.20
CA TRP A 233 -5.21 13.32 16.36
C TRP A 233 -3.88 13.08 17.06
N ARG A 234 -3.41 11.83 17.02
CA ARG A 234 -2.10 11.40 17.52
C ARG A 234 -1.00 11.67 16.50
N THR A 235 -0.82 12.95 16.18
CA THR A 235 0.21 13.42 15.23
C THR A 235 1.64 13.05 15.67
N ASP A 236 1.85 12.80 16.96
CA ASP A 236 3.08 12.24 17.53
C ASP A 236 3.40 10.86 16.97
N VAL A 237 2.39 10.01 16.74
CA VAL A 237 2.57 8.67 16.16
C VAL A 237 3.02 8.78 14.71
N ILE A 238 2.37 9.66 13.92
CA ILE A 238 2.74 9.90 12.52
C ILE A 238 4.19 10.40 12.43
N SER A 239 4.56 11.36 13.29
CA SER A 239 5.92 11.91 13.36
C SER A 239 6.96 10.83 13.72
N ALA A 240 6.66 10.00 14.72
CA ALA A 240 7.53 8.90 15.14
C ALA A 240 7.74 7.86 14.02
N VAL A 241 6.66 7.45 13.34
CA VAL A 241 6.70 6.51 12.21
C VAL A 241 7.55 7.06 11.06
N MET A 242 7.31 8.31 10.65
CA MET A 242 8.06 8.96 9.57
C MET A 242 9.54 9.11 9.89
N SER A 243 9.89 9.29 11.17
CA SER A 243 11.28 9.45 11.61
C SER A 243 12.03 8.12 11.68
N ALA A 244 11.32 7.01 11.91
CA ALA A 244 11.93 5.71 12.18
C ALA A 244 11.90 4.73 11.00
N LEU A 245 10.94 4.87 10.08
CA LEU A 245 10.74 3.92 8.98
C LEU A 245 11.08 4.53 7.60
N PRO A 246 11.53 3.72 6.62
CA PRO A 246 11.83 4.23 5.29
C PRO A 246 10.56 4.74 4.58
N LYS A 247 10.61 5.97 4.04
CA LYS A 247 9.42 6.62 3.44
C LYS A 247 8.79 5.81 2.30
N ASP A 248 9.62 5.12 1.52
CA ASP A 248 9.21 4.30 0.37
C ASP A 248 8.64 2.93 0.79
N LYS A 249 8.68 2.64 2.09
CA LYS A 249 8.21 1.41 2.71
C LYS A 249 7.01 1.60 3.63
N ILE A 250 6.46 2.81 3.73
CA ILE A 250 5.27 3.10 4.51
C ILE A 250 4.17 3.66 3.63
N MET A 251 2.93 3.32 3.96
CA MET A 251 1.70 3.88 3.40
C MET A 251 0.75 4.16 4.55
N PHE A 252 0.09 5.32 4.52
CA PHE A 252 -0.90 5.68 5.55
C PHE A 252 -2.32 5.49 4.98
N GLU A 253 -3.19 4.87 5.77
CA GLU A 253 -4.63 4.99 5.54
C GLU A 253 -5.05 6.43 5.79
N ALA A 254 -5.72 7.01 4.80
CA ALA A 254 -6.05 8.42 4.75
C ALA A 254 -7.36 8.65 3.98
N ALA A 255 -8.34 7.76 4.17
CA ALA A 255 -9.64 7.78 3.50
C ALA A 255 -10.59 8.90 3.99
N ASP A 256 -10.03 10.00 4.50
CA ASP A 256 -10.71 11.25 4.84
C ASP A 256 -9.93 12.46 4.28
N PRO A 257 -10.60 13.46 3.70
CA PRO A 257 -9.92 14.61 3.10
C PRO A 257 -9.01 15.41 4.02
N ALA A 258 -9.36 15.58 5.29
CA ALA A 258 -8.50 16.27 6.23
C ALA A 258 -7.23 15.45 6.52
N VAL A 259 -7.35 14.11 6.57
CA VAL A 259 -6.24 13.20 6.85
C VAL A 259 -5.23 13.17 5.71
N PHE A 260 -5.65 12.91 4.46
CA PHE A 260 -4.67 12.96 3.36
C PHE A 260 -4.09 14.36 3.17
N GLN A 261 -4.85 15.41 3.48
CA GLN A 261 -4.35 16.78 3.42
C GLN A 261 -3.21 16.99 4.42
N TYR A 262 -3.38 16.52 5.65
CA TYR A 262 -2.34 16.56 6.67
C TYR A 262 -1.07 15.82 6.21
N HIS A 263 -1.22 14.62 5.65
CA HIS A 263 -0.07 13.88 5.11
C HIS A 263 0.65 14.66 4.00
N ILE A 264 -0.07 15.24 3.04
CA ILE A 264 0.59 16.03 1.98
C ILE A 264 1.29 17.28 2.54
N GLN A 265 0.73 17.93 3.55
CA GLN A 265 1.38 19.09 4.19
C GLN A 265 2.69 18.72 4.91
N ASN A 266 2.75 17.55 5.54
CA ASN A 266 3.90 17.16 6.38
C ASN A 266 4.91 16.26 5.66
N GLN A 267 4.47 15.49 4.66
CA GLN A 267 5.28 14.52 3.90
C GLN A 267 5.55 14.97 2.46
N GLY A 268 4.86 16.01 2.00
CA GLY A 268 4.92 16.51 0.63
C GLY A 268 4.06 15.71 -0.34
N ALA A 269 4.07 16.15 -1.61
CA ALA A 269 3.26 15.58 -2.69
C ALA A 269 3.54 14.11 -3.02
N ASN A 270 4.57 13.50 -2.41
CA ASN A 270 5.01 12.13 -2.65
C ASN A 270 4.75 11.17 -1.47
N ALA A 271 3.88 11.54 -0.52
CA ALA A 271 3.37 10.61 0.51
C ALA A 271 2.70 9.39 -0.13
N ASN A 272 2.87 8.18 0.41
CA ASN A 272 2.11 7.00 -0.06
C ASN A 272 0.83 6.89 0.75
N LEU A 273 -0.32 6.91 0.09
CA LEU A 273 -1.62 7.03 0.76
C LEU A 273 -2.61 6.01 0.22
N PHE A 274 -3.41 5.46 1.13
CA PHE A 274 -4.63 4.73 0.81
C PHE A 274 -5.84 5.63 1.06
N ILE A 275 -6.69 5.83 0.04
CA ILE A 275 -7.84 6.73 0.09
C ILE A 275 -9.11 6.04 -0.41
N ASP A 276 -10.27 6.67 -0.22
CA ASP A 276 -11.48 6.21 -0.90
C ASP A 276 -11.42 6.50 -2.42
N HIS A 277 -12.04 5.64 -3.24
CA HIS A 277 -12.06 5.84 -4.69
C HIS A 277 -12.74 7.15 -5.12
N SER A 278 -13.65 7.70 -4.31
CA SER A 278 -14.29 8.99 -4.59
C SER A 278 -13.36 10.20 -4.39
N GLN A 279 -12.22 10.01 -3.72
CA GLN A 279 -11.33 11.10 -3.28
C GLN A 279 -10.14 11.37 -4.23
N ILE A 280 -10.01 10.59 -5.31
CA ILE A 280 -8.86 10.64 -6.24
C ILE A 280 -8.59 12.05 -6.75
N VAL A 281 -9.65 12.73 -7.22
CA VAL A 281 -9.53 14.05 -7.84
C VAL A 281 -8.98 15.08 -6.86
N GLN A 282 -9.48 15.08 -5.63
CA GLN A 282 -9.04 16.01 -4.59
C GLN A 282 -7.57 15.79 -4.23
N LEU A 283 -7.15 14.54 -4.03
CA LEU A 283 -5.76 14.20 -3.75
C LEU A 283 -4.84 14.56 -4.93
N ALA A 284 -5.26 14.26 -6.17
CA ALA A 284 -4.49 14.58 -7.37
C ALA A 284 -4.26 16.09 -7.51
N CYS A 285 -5.30 16.91 -7.31
CA CYS A 285 -5.21 18.36 -7.31
C CYS A 285 -4.22 18.87 -6.26
N LEU A 286 -4.27 18.30 -5.06
CA LEU A 286 -3.41 18.68 -3.95
C LEU A 286 -1.94 18.32 -4.22
N ARG A 287 -1.67 17.09 -4.69
CA ARG A 287 -0.31 16.65 -5.09
C ARG A 287 0.24 17.51 -6.22
N LYS A 288 -0.59 17.86 -7.19
CA LYS A 288 -0.23 18.76 -8.31
C LYS A 288 -0.07 20.23 -7.91
N GLY A 289 -0.48 20.61 -6.69
CA GLY A 289 -0.41 21.99 -6.22
C GLY A 289 -1.35 22.95 -6.96
N ILE A 290 -2.36 22.42 -7.67
CA ILE A 290 -3.28 23.21 -8.51
C ILE A 290 -4.53 23.66 -7.77
N TRP A 291 -4.94 22.94 -6.72
CA TRP A 291 -6.05 23.31 -5.87
C TRP A 291 -5.88 22.74 -4.46
N GLY A 292 -6.59 23.32 -3.50
CA GLY A 292 -6.57 22.91 -2.10
C GLY A 292 -7.49 23.79 -1.27
N THR A 293 -7.53 23.52 0.03
CA THR A 293 -8.19 24.40 1.01
C THR A 293 -7.32 25.63 1.31
N GLY A 294 -7.80 26.58 2.11
CA GLY A 294 -7.01 27.77 2.49
C GLY A 294 -5.66 27.44 3.17
N SER A 295 -5.54 26.26 3.78
CA SER A 295 -4.29 25.79 4.38
C SER A 295 -3.34 25.09 3.40
N THR A 296 -3.74 24.82 2.15
CA THR A 296 -2.91 24.12 1.15
C THR A 296 -2.79 24.80 -0.21
N PHE A 297 -3.73 25.66 -0.60
CA PHE A 297 -3.66 26.37 -1.87
C PHE A 297 -2.37 27.20 -1.98
N GLY A 298 -1.58 26.95 -3.04
CA GLY A 298 -0.30 27.62 -3.30
C GLY A 298 0.84 27.25 -2.34
N LYS A 299 0.69 26.21 -1.50
CA LYS A 299 1.65 25.85 -0.44
C LYS A 299 2.32 24.49 -0.62
N ILE A 300 1.81 23.65 -1.52
CA ILE A 300 2.39 22.35 -1.82
C ILE A 300 3.34 22.48 -3.00
N VAL A 301 4.64 22.37 -2.74
CA VAL A 301 5.69 22.52 -3.74
C VAL A 301 6.54 21.25 -3.84
N THR A 302 7.03 20.94 -5.03
CA THR A 302 8.07 19.93 -5.23
C THR A 302 9.29 20.59 -5.87
N LEU A 303 10.48 20.12 -5.49
CA LEU A 303 11.68 20.44 -6.26
C LEU A 303 11.64 19.58 -7.52
N GLY A 304 11.64 20.21 -8.69
CA GLY A 304 11.74 19.50 -9.96
C GLY A 304 13.06 18.76 -10.08
N GLU A 305 13.04 17.61 -10.74
CA GLU A 305 14.20 17.11 -11.48
C GLU A 305 14.18 17.69 -12.89
#